data_AF-A0A9E4BHU8-F1
#
_entry.id   AF-A0A9E4BHU8-F1
#
_cell.length_a   1.000
_cell.length_b   1.000
_cell.length_c   1.000
_cell.angle_alpha   90.00
_cell.angle_beta   90.00
_cell.angle_gamma   90.00
#
_symmetry.space_group_name_H-M   'P 1'
#
loop_
_entity.id
_entity.type
_entity.pdbx_description
1 polymer ?
#
loop_
_entity_poly.entity_id
_entity_poly.type
_entity_poly.pdbx_seq_one_letter_code
_entity_poly.pdbx_strand_id
1 'polypeptide(L)'
;MLPVLKALEDGAKAQISQIRERVATAVGLSADDLRERIPSGSQTTFVNRVSWAVTYMERAGLLERPRRGVCRLTSQGRQLLSRKPACVDLRLLKEYSSYLQWKGADPSPPRDDEAPRTTAYEVETPEEALERAARQLTAGLETDVLRRVRAASPDFLEQVTVDLLIAMGYGGGDRAMGLVTGRTGDGGIDGTIKEDKLGLDEIYVQAKKYAASGSVGAGDLRNFAGAIDAAGTTKGVFVTTASFTSAARDYIERSPKRIVLIDGDELARLMVRHGIGVRTGNRYEIKRIDEDYFDEDAG
;
A
#
# COMPACT_ATOMS: atom_id res chain seq x y z
N MET A 1 -9.63 -20.68 10.68
CA MET A 1 -10.07 -20.38 12.07
C MET A 1 -9.96 -21.58 13.01
N LEU A 2 -9.89 -22.83 12.50
CA LEU A 2 -9.77 -24.04 13.33
C LEU A 2 -8.64 -24.02 14.38
N PRO A 3 -7.42 -23.52 14.09
CA PRO A 3 -6.36 -23.43 15.11
C PRO A 3 -6.75 -22.60 16.33
N VAL A 4 -7.49 -21.50 16.14
CA VAL A 4 -7.98 -20.65 17.22
C VAL A 4 -9.01 -21.39 18.07
N LEU A 5 -9.90 -22.14 17.42
CA LEU A 5 -10.91 -22.96 18.09
C LEU A 5 -10.25 -24.06 18.94
N LYS A 6 -9.25 -24.77 18.38
CA LYS A 6 -8.45 -25.79 19.09
C LYS A 6 -7.62 -25.21 20.24
N ALA A 7 -7.11 -23.99 20.11
CA ALA A 7 -6.36 -23.32 21.18
C ALA A 7 -7.19 -23.10 22.46
N LEU A 8 -8.52 -23.23 22.38
CA LEU A 8 -9.47 -23.11 23.49
C LEU A 8 -10.07 -24.45 23.94
N GLU A 9 -9.64 -25.58 23.35
CA GLU A 9 -10.22 -26.92 23.56
C GLU A 9 -10.17 -27.38 25.03
N ASP A 10 -9.15 -26.97 25.79
CA ASP A 10 -8.95 -27.30 27.20
C ASP A 10 -10.06 -26.76 28.14
N GLY A 11 -11.08 -26.07 27.60
CA GLY A 11 -12.24 -25.57 28.34
C GLY A 11 -11.96 -24.36 29.23
N ALA A 12 -10.71 -23.89 29.27
CA ALA A 12 -10.28 -22.73 30.03
C ALA A 12 -10.62 -21.42 29.29
N LYS A 13 -10.99 -20.40 30.06
CA LYS A 13 -10.94 -19.01 29.60
C LYS A 13 -9.48 -18.69 29.26
N ALA A 14 -9.18 -18.25 28.05
CA ALA A 14 -7.82 -17.90 27.65
C ALA A 14 -7.73 -16.43 27.25
N GLN A 15 -6.61 -15.80 27.58
CA GLN A 15 -6.31 -14.46 27.07
C GLN A 15 -5.98 -14.53 25.58
N ILE A 16 -6.29 -13.47 24.83
CA ILE A 16 -6.02 -13.41 23.39
C ILE A 16 -4.52 -13.52 23.08
N SER A 17 -3.64 -13.07 23.98
CA SER A 17 -2.19 -13.29 23.94
C SER A 17 -1.84 -14.78 23.95
N GLN A 18 -2.41 -15.54 24.89
CA GLN A 18 -2.21 -16.98 25.01
C GLN A 18 -2.76 -17.74 23.81
N ILE A 19 -3.91 -17.30 23.26
CA ILE A 19 -4.47 -17.87 22.03
C ILE A 19 -3.48 -17.68 20.87
N ARG A 20 -2.90 -16.48 20.72
CA ARG A 20 -1.90 -16.20 19.68
C ARG A 20 -0.68 -17.10 19.82
N GLU A 21 -0.14 -17.26 21.02
CA GLU A 21 1.01 -18.15 21.26
C GLU A 21 0.68 -19.60 20.88
N ARG A 22 -0.43 -20.13 21.39
CA ARG A 22 -0.88 -21.50 21.09
C ARG A 22 -1.09 -21.73 19.59
N VAL A 23 -1.69 -20.76 18.90
CA VAL A 23 -1.93 -20.83 17.45
C VAL A 23 -0.61 -20.77 16.68
N ALA A 24 0.32 -19.88 17.05
CA ALA A 24 1.61 -19.78 16.40
C ALA A 24 2.39 -21.10 16.50
N THR A 25 2.41 -21.72 17.68
CA THR A 25 3.03 -23.03 17.90
C THR A 25 2.32 -24.14 17.11
N ALA A 26 1.00 -24.20 17.14
CA ALA A 26 0.23 -25.25 16.48
C ALA A 26 0.33 -25.22 14.94
N VAL A 27 0.50 -24.03 14.36
CA VAL A 27 0.66 -23.83 12.92
C VAL A 27 2.13 -23.93 12.48
N GLY A 28 3.08 -23.75 13.41
CA GLY A 28 4.51 -23.80 13.11
C GLY A 28 5.04 -22.53 12.44
N LEU A 29 4.55 -21.35 12.85
CA LEU A 29 4.97 -20.07 12.28
C LEU A 29 6.42 -19.73 12.63
N SER A 30 7.17 -19.22 11.64
CA SER A 30 8.53 -18.75 11.81
C SER A 30 8.58 -17.36 12.47
N ALA A 31 9.78 -16.93 12.88
CA ALA A 31 10.00 -15.59 13.41
C ALA A 31 9.68 -14.50 12.37
N ASP A 32 9.87 -14.78 11.07
CA ASP A 32 9.60 -13.82 10.01
C ASP A 32 8.09 -13.73 9.73
N ASP A 33 7.37 -14.84 9.77
CA ASP A 33 5.89 -14.85 9.67
C ASP A 33 5.25 -14.02 10.80
N LEU A 34 5.80 -14.09 12.01
CA LEU A 34 5.31 -13.33 13.16
C LEU A 34 5.65 -11.84 13.09
N ARG A 35 6.68 -11.46 12.32
CA ARG A 35 7.10 -10.06 12.10
C ARG A 35 6.41 -9.42 10.90
N GLU A 36 5.86 -10.22 9.99
CA GLU A 36 5.13 -9.72 8.83
C GLU A 36 4.03 -8.75 9.29
N ARG A 37 4.04 -7.54 8.73
CA ARG A 37 3.06 -6.50 9.04
C ARG A 37 2.02 -6.41 7.95
N ILE A 38 0.80 -6.06 8.35
CA ILE A 38 -0.17 -5.59 7.38
C ILE A 38 0.39 -4.32 6.70
N PRO A 39 0.09 -4.06 5.43
CA PRO A 39 0.60 -2.90 4.69
C PRO A 39 0.43 -1.54 5.38
N SER A 40 -0.63 -1.33 6.17
CA SER A 40 -0.77 -0.11 7.00
C SER A 40 0.29 0.02 8.13
N GLY A 41 1.07 -1.01 8.40
CA GLY A 41 2.16 -1.04 9.39
C GLY A 41 1.70 -1.11 10.85
N SER A 42 0.40 -0.93 11.12
CA SER A 42 -0.13 -0.78 12.48
C SER A 42 -0.07 -2.05 13.34
N GLN A 43 -0.16 -3.24 12.74
CA GLN A 43 -0.15 -4.54 13.43
C GLN A 43 0.55 -5.61 12.59
N THR A 44 0.87 -6.76 13.19
CA THR A 44 1.35 -7.92 12.43
C THR A 44 0.17 -8.63 11.76
N THR A 45 0.40 -9.19 10.58
CA THR A 45 -0.59 -9.95 9.80
C THR A 45 -1.19 -11.07 10.64
N PHE A 46 -0.33 -11.78 11.39
CA PHE A 46 -0.76 -12.84 12.32
C PHE A 46 -1.73 -12.33 13.40
N VAL A 47 -1.37 -11.25 14.09
CA VAL A 47 -2.20 -10.64 15.15
C VAL A 47 -3.56 -10.20 14.60
N ASN A 48 -3.55 -9.57 13.42
CA ASN A 48 -4.77 -9.11 12.76
C ASN A 48 -5.69 -10.29 12.42
N ARG A 49 -5.16 -11.32 11.75
CA ARG A 49 -5.92 -12.51 11.33
C ARG A 49 -6.49 -13.31 12.51
N VAL A 50 -5.73 -13.47 13.60
CA VAL A 50 -6.24 -14.11 14.83
C VAL A 50 -7.38 -13.29 15.43
N SER A 51 -7.25 -11.97 15.48
CA SER A 51 -8.29 -11.08 16.03
C SER A 51 -9.59 -11.18 15.22
N TRP A 52 -9.50 -11.21 13.89
CA TRP A 52 -10.66 -11.44 13.02
C TRP A 52 -11.25 -12.84 13.13
N ALA A 53 -10.42 -13.88 13.26
CA ALA A 53 -10.89 -15.24 13.50
C ALA A 53 -11.73 -15.32 14.78
N VAL A 54 -11.29 -14.65 15.86
CA VAL A 54 -12.08 -14.56 17.10
C VAL A 54 -13.39 -13.82 16.85
N THR A 55 -13.35 -12.64 16.23
CA THR A 55 -14.56 -11.87 15.91
C THR A 55 -15.57 -12.66 15.09
N TYR A 56 -15.14 -13.34 14.03
CA TYR A 56 -16.04 -14.11 13.19
C TYR A 56 -16.70 -15.28 13.94
N MET A 57 -15.92 -16.01 14.74
CA MET A 57 -16.44 -17.14 15.53
C MET A 57 -17.33 -16.66 16.69
N GLU A 58 -17.06 -15.51 17.27
CA GLU A 58 -17.93 -14.86 18.26
C GLU A 58 -19.27 -14.46 17.65
N ARG A 59 -19.26 -13.84 16.46
CA ARG A 59 -20.49 -13.50 15.73
C ARG A 59 -21.27 -14.73 15.27
N ALA A 60 -20.61 -15.87 15.06
CA ALA A 60 -21.25 -17.16 14.81
C ALA A 60 -21.73 -17.87 16.08
N GLY A 61 -21.53 -17.31 17.27
CA GLY A 61 -21.93 -17.92 18.55
C GLY A 61 -21.07 -19.10 19.00
N LEU A 62 -19.92 -19.33 18.35
CA LEU A 62 -18.96 -20.39 18.71
C LEU A 62 -18.04 -19.98 19.86
N LEU A 63 -17.77 -18.68 19.96
CA LEU A 63 -16.99 -18.07 21.03
C LEU A 63 -17.80 -17.00 21.76
N GLU A 64 -17.40 -16.72 22.99
CA GLU A 64 -17.87 -15.57 23.75
C GLU A 64 -16.71 -14.88 24.47
N ARG A 65 -16.86 -13.59 24.74
CA ARG A 65 -15.89 -12.77 25.47
C ARG A 65 -16.44 -12.39 26.85
N PRO A 66 -16.14 -13.17 27.91
CA PRO A 66 -16.67 -12.88 29.24
C PRO A 66 -16.13 -11.58 29.86
N ARG A 67 -14.93 -11.13 29.45
CA ARG A 67 -14.32 -9.86 29.85
C ARG A 67 -13.24 -9.46 28.84
N ARG A 68 -12.76 -8.21 28.92
CA ARG A 68 -11.74 -7.64 28.03
C ARG A 68 -10.55 -8.60 27.84
N GLY A 69 -10.23 -8.85 26.57
CA GLY A 69 -9.08 -9.69 26.17
C GLY A 69 -9.17 -11.18 26.48
N VAL A 70 -10.31 -11.69 27.00
CA VAL A 70 -10.48 -13.09 27.36
C VAL A 70 -11.57 -13.73 26.50
N CYS A 71 -11.30 -14.92 25.95
CA CYS A 71 -12.25 -15.69 25.14
C CYS A 71 -12.55 -17.05 25.78
N ARG A 72 -13.74 -17.59 25.52
CA ARG A 72 -14.17 -18.93 25.91
C ARG A 72 -15.01 -19.58 24.81
N LEU A 73 -14.94 -20.92 24.69
CA LEU A 73 -15.86 -21.70 23.86
C LEU A 73 -17.27 -21.76 24.47
N THR A 74 -18.27 -21.47 23.63
CA THR A 74 -19.67 -21.74 23.93
C THR A 74 -19.98 -23.25 23.85
N SER A 75 -21.20 -23.65 24.20
CA SER A 75 -21.66 -25.04 23.99
C SER A 75 -21.63 -25.43 22.51
N GLN A 76 -22.03 -24.54 21.61
CA GLN A 76 -21.97 -24.74 20.16
C GLN A 76 -20.52 -24.88 19.66
N GLY A 77 -19.59 -24.04 20.14
CA GLY A 77 -18.17 -24.14 19.82
C GLY A 77 -17.56 -25.49 20.19
N ARG A 78 -17.91 -26.02 21.37
CA ARG A 78 -17.47 -27.36 21.81
C ARG A 78 -18.06 -28.46 20.96
N GLN A 79 -19.36 -28.40 20.66
CA GLN A 79 -20.02 -29.38 19.82
C GLN A 79 -19.38 -29.43 18.42
N LEU A 80 -19.04 -28.28 17.85
CA LEU A 80 -18.34 -28.21 16.58
C LEU A 80 -16.97 -28.89 16.66
N LEU A 81 -16.16 -28.62 17.70
CA LEU A 81 -14.86 -29.30 17.88
C LEU A 81 -15.00 -30.81 18.04
N SER A 82 -16.01 -31.30 18.77
CA SER A 82 -16.26 -32.73 18.96
C SER A 82 -16.54 -33.47 17.65
N ARG A 83 -17.05 -32.78 16.62
CA ARG A 83 -17.24 -33.34 15.26
C ARG A 83 -15.93 -33.48 14.48
N LYS A 84 -14.81 -33.00 15.01
CA LYS A 84 -13.47 -33.02 14.38
C LYS A 84 -13.50 -32.47 12.94
N PRO A 85 -13.95 -31.23 12.73
CA PRO A 85 -14.04 -30.66 11.39
C PRO A 85 -12.65 -30.55 10.76
N ALA A 86 -12.54 -30.89 9.47
CA ALA A 86 -11.29 -30.76 8.73
C ALA A 86 -10.84 -29.30 8.60
N CYS A 87 -11.79 -28.36 8.47
CA CYS A 87 -11.54 -26.93 8.44
C CYS A 87 -12.66 -26.14 9.14
N VAL A 88 -12.33 -24.92 9.55
CA VAL A 88 -13.31 -23.90 10.01
C VAL A 88 -12.97 -22.63 9.24
N ASP A 89 -13.81 -22.31 8.26
CA ASP A 89 -13.70 -21.19 7.33
C ASP A 89 -15.00 -20.38 7.30
N LEU A 90 -15.05 -19.33 6.47
CA LEU A 90 -16.24 -18.47 6.37
C LEU A 90 -17.45 -19.20 5.77
N ARG A 91 -17.25 -20.31 5.05
CA ARG A 91 -18.36 -21.10 4.48
C ARG A 91 -19.08 -21.84 5.59
N LEU A 92 -18.33 -22.51 6.47
CA LEU A 92 -18.89 -23.17 7.64
C LEU A 92 -19.61 -22.17 8.56
N LEU A 93 -19.07 -20.96 8.75
CA LEU A 93 -19.74 -19.96 9.59
C LEU A 93 -21.09 -19.49 9.03
N LYS A 94 -21.33 -19.58 7.72
CA LYS A 94 -22.64 -19.24 7.12
C LYS A 94 -23.75 -20.21 7.50
N GLU A 95 -23.44 -21.36 8.09
CA GLU A 95 -24.43 -22.30 8.62
C GLU A 95 -25.07 -21.79 9.93
N TYR A 96 -24.46 -20.79 10.58
CA TYR A 96 -24.93 -20.23 11.85
C TYR A 96 -25.79 -18.99 11.60
N SER A 97 -27.04 -19.02 12.06
CA SER A 97 -28.00 -17.92 11.89
C SER A 97 -27.52 -16.60 12.50
N SER A 98 -26.84 -16.64 13.64
CA SER A 98 -26.20 -15.50 14.30
C SER A 98 -25.16 -14.81 13.40
N TYR A 99 -24.41 -15.58 12.63
CA TYR A 99 -23.41 -15.05 11.70
C TYR A 99 -24.07 -14.39 10.47
N LEU A 100 -25.12 -15.00 9.92
CA LEU A 100 -25.88 -14.43 8.78
C LEU A 100 -26.57 -13.11 9.15
N GLN A 101 -27.20 -13.05 10.33
CA GLN A 101 -27.82 -11.83 10.86
C GLN A 101 -26.79 -10.70 10.99
N TRP A 102 -25.60 -11.00 11.50
CA TRP A 102 -24.52 -10.01 11.61
C TRP A 102 -24.03 -9.50 10.25
N LYS A 103 -24.02 -10.35 9.21
CA LYS A 103 -23.68 -9.94 7.84
C LYS A 103 -24.80 -9.17 7.14
N GLY A 104 -25.98 -9.02 7.75
CA GLY A 104 -27.14 -8.35 7.14
C GLY A 104 -27.78 -9.15 6.01
N ALA A 105 -27.58 -10.48 5.97
CA ALA A 105 -28.18 -11.37 4.98
C ALA A 105 -29.45 -12.03 5.54
N ASP A 106 -30.51 -12.10 4.72
CA ASP A 106 -31.68 -12.91 5.04
C ASP A 106 -31.30 -14.40 5.08
N PRO A 107 -31.81 -15.19 6.05
CA PRO A 107 -31.53 -16.61 6.16
C PRO A 107 -32.29 -17.39 5.09
N SER A 108 -31.87 -17.28 3.83
CA SER A 108 -32.29 -18.18 2.76
C SER A 108 -31.30 -19.34 2.63
N PRO A 109 -31.77 -20.57 2.36
CA PRO A 109 -30.89 -21.72 2.20
C PRO A 109 -29.93 -21.53 1.02
N PRO A 110 -28.73 -22.16 1.05
CA PRO A 110 -27.77 -22.06 -0.04
C PRO A 110 -28.39 -22.56 -1.35
N ARG A 111 -28.28 -21.79 -2.43
CA ARG A 111 -28.48 -22.31 -3.79
C ARG A 111 -27.20 -23.03 -4.20
N ASP A 112 -27.34 -24.25 -4.72
CA ASP A 112 -26.26 -25.19 -5.05
C ASP A 112 -25.36 -24.79 -6.25
N ASP A 113 -25.41 -23.55 -6.74
CA ASP A 113 -24.81 -23.16 -8.04
C ASP A 113 -23.60 -22.20 -7.94
N GLU A 114 -22.65 -22.45 -7.04
CA GLU A 114 -21.29 -21.92 -7.21
C GLU A 114 -20.24 -23.02 -6.97
N ALA A 115 -19.77 -23.61 -8.06
CA ALA A 115 -18.61 -24.49 -8.07
C ALA A 115 -17.38 -23.76 -7.48
N PRO A 116 -16.71 -24.30 -6.45
CA PRO A 116 -15.63 -23.58 -5.79
C PRO A 116 -14.29 -23.78 -6.50
N ARG A 117 -13.82 -22.75 -7.20
CA ARG A 117 -12.37 -22.55 -7.44
C ARG A 117 -11.80 -21.58 -6.41
N THR A 118 -11.82 -21.99 -5.15
CA THR A 118 -11.03 -21.29 -4.12
C THR A 118 -10.13 -22.34 -3.51
N THR A 119 -8.87 -22.32 -3.93
CA THR A 119 -7.81 -23.00 -3.19
C THR A 119 -7.90 -22.57 -1.74
N ALA A 120 -7.89 -23.57 -0.86
CA ALA A 120 -7.89 -23.39 0.58
C ALA A 120 -6.77 -22.41 1.00
N TYR A 121 -7.04 -21.65 2.07
CA TYR A 121 -6.10 -20.93 2.93
C TYR A 121 -6.06 -19.39 2.92
N GLU A 122 -6.68 -18.66 1.99
CA GLU A 122 -6.71 -17.18 2.07
C GLU A 122 -8.05 -16.66 2.60
N VAL A 123 -8.20 -16.61 3.92
CA VAL A 123 -9.23 -15.77 4.54
C VAL A 123 -8.67 -14.35 4.60
N GLU A 124 -8.93 -13.56 3.57
CA GLU A 124 -8.63 -12.12 3.54
C GLU A 124 -9.48 -11.41 4.61
N THR A 125 -8.83 -10.64 5.48
CA THR A 125 -9.52 -9.77 6.45
C THR A 125 -10.11 -8.55 5.74
N PRO A 126 -11.14 -7.89 6.30
CA PRO A 126 -11.73 -6.70 5.68
C PRO A 126 -10.72 -5.58 5.43
N GLU A 127 -9.74 -5.37 6.33
CA GLU A 127 -8.66 -4.41 6.12
C GLU A 127 -7.74 -4.80 4.96
N GLU A 128 -7.34 -6.07 4.87
CA GLU A 128 -6.53 -6.55 3.72
C GLU A 128 -7.30 -6.37 2.40
N ALA A 129 -8.61 -6.68 2.39
CA ALA A 129 -9.47 -6.50 1.22
C ALA A 129 -9.59 -5.03 0.82
N LEU A 130 -9.76 -4.12 1.79
CA LEU A 130 -9.80 -2.68 1.54
C LEU A 130 -8.45 -2.18 1.01
N GLU A 131 -7.34 -2.59 1.61
CA GLU A 131 -6.00 -2.18 1.18
C GLU A 131 -5.66 -2.72 -0.23
N ARG A 132 -6.09 -3.94 -0.56
CA ARG A 132 -5.96 -4.50 -1.91
C ARG A 132 -6.79 -3.69 -2.90
N ALA A 133 -8.04 -3.38 -2.58
CA ALA A 133 -8.89 -2.54 -3.42
C ALA A 133 -8.29 -1.13 -3.61
N ALA A 134 -7.77 -0.53 -2.55
CA ALA A 134 -7.09 0.77 -2.62
C ALA A 134 -5.86 0.72 -3.53
N ARG A 135 -5.01 -0.31 -3.41
CA ARG A 135 -3.86 -0.51 -4.30
C ARG A 135 -4.27 -0.68 -5.76
N GLN A 136 -5.34 -1.43 -6.04
CA GLN A 136 -5.87 -1.60 -7.39
C GLN A 136 -6.38 -0.27 -7.98
N LEU A 137 -7.10 0.53 -7.18
CA LEU A 137 -7.56 1.86 -7.60
C LEU A 137 -6.38 2.79 -7.90
N THR A 138 -5.37 2.82 -7.02
CA THR A 138 -4.17 3.64 -7.21
C THR A 138 -3.38 3.23 -8.44
N ALA A 139 -3.14 1.93 -8.66
CA ALA A 139 -2.42 1.45 -9.85
C ALA A 139 -3.15 1.77 -11.17
N GLY A 140 -4.49 1.68 -11.16
CA GLY A 140 -5.31 2.11 -12.29
C GLY A 140 -5.17 3.62 -12.55
N LEU A 141 -5.20 4.43 -11.49
CA LEU A 141 -5.03 5.88 -11.58
C LEU A 141 -3.65 6.27 -12.10
N GLU A 142 -2.57 5.65 -11.61
CA GLU A 142 -1.20 5.87 -12.07
C GLU A 142 -1.07 5.60 -13.59
N THR A 143 -1.66 4.51 -14.06
CA THR A 143 -1.69 4.16 -15.49
C THR A 143 -2.40 5.24 -16.31
N ASP A 144 -3.55 5.72 -15.83
CA ASP A 144 -4.35 6.76 -16.49
C ASP A 144 -3.67 8.15 -16.46
N VAL A 145 -2.93 8.48 -15.39
CA VAL A 145 -2.11 9.68 -15.28
C VAL A 145 -0.98 9.63 -16.32
N LEU A 146 -0.20 8.54 -16.35
CA LEU A 146 0.89 8.40 -17.33
C LEU A 146 0.38 8.50 -18.77
N ARG A 147 -0.78 7.90 -19.07
CA ARG A 147 -1.41 8.00 -20.39
C ARG A 147 -1.70 9.46 -20.77
N ARG A 148 -2.24 10.25 -19.84
CA ARG A 148 -2.53 11.68 -20.07
C ARG A 148 -1.26 12.50 -20.26
N VAL A 149 -0.23 12.27 -19.44
CA VAL A 149 1.07 12.94 -19.59
C VAL A 149 1.70 12.62 -20.95
N ARG A 150 1.66 11.36 -21.39
CA ARG A 150 2.14 10.94 -22.72
C ARG A 150 1.36 11.57 -23.88
N ALA A 151 0.08 11.91 -23.68
CA ALA A 151 -0.74 12.57 -24.70
C ALA A 151 -0.54 14.09 -24.76
N ALA A 152 -0.11 14.72 -23.66
CA ALA A 152 0.07 16.18 -23.55
C ALA A 152 1.31 16.70 -24.33
N SER A 153 1.50 18.02 -24.43
CA SER A 153 2.67 18.61 -25.09
C SER A 153 3.97 18.37 -24.32
N PRO A 154 5.15 18.49 -24.95
CA PRO A 154 6.44 18.52 -24.25
C PRO A 154 6.48 19.61 -23.17
N ASP A 155 6.04 20.83 -23.47
CA ASP A 155 5.99 21.94 -22.51
C ASP A 155 5.16 21.61 -21.26
N PHE A 156 4.09 20.82 -21.41
CA PHE A 156 3.30 20.36 -20.28
C PHE A 156 4.09 19.39 -19.39
N LEU A 157 4.93 18.52 -19.98
CA LEU A 157 5.80 17.62 -19.23
C LEU A 157 6.89 18.40 -18.46
N GLU A 158 7.43 19.46 -19.04
CA GLU A 158 8.38 20.34 -18.37
C GLU A 158 7.72 20.99 -17.15
N GLN A 159 6.55 21.61 -17.35
CA GLN A 159 5.78 22.26 -16.29
C GLN A 159 5.37 21.29 -15.18
N VAL A 160 4.85 20.10 -15.52
CA VAL A 160 4.40 19.11 -14.52
C VAL A 160 5.58 18.58 -13.71
N THR A 161 6.77 18.48 -14.33
CA THR A 161 7.98 18.04 -13.63
C THR A 161 8.40 19.06 -12.57
N VAL A 162 8.41 20.35 -12.92
CA VAL A 162 8.74 21.41 -11.96
C VAL A 162 7.69 21.49 -10.85
N ASP A 163 6.40 21.44 -11.20
CA ASP A 163 5.30 21.41 -10.21
C ASP A 163 5.43 20.22 -9.25
N LEU A 164 5.81 19.05 -9.76
CA LEU A 164 6.03 17.86 -8.94
C LEU A 164 7.16 18.05 -7.94
N LEU A 165 8.32 18.56 -8.38
CA LEU A 165 9.46 18.78 -7.48
C LEU A 165 9.11 19.79 -6.37
N ILE A 166 8.39 20.86 -6.71
CA ILE A 166 7.90 21.83 -5.71
C ILE A 166 6.97 21.15 -4.70
N ALA A 167 6.03 20.32 -5.17
CA ALA A 167 5.10 19.58 -4.29
C ALA A 167 5.79 18.48 -3.46
N MET A 168 6.97 18.03 -3.86
CA MET A 168 7.85 17.17 -3.07
C MET A 168 8.65 17.96 -2.01
N GLY A 169 8.61 19.30 -2.06
CA GLY A 169 9.24 20.19 -1.08
C GLY A 169 10.52 20.88 -1.54
N TYR A 170 10.99 20.62 -2.78
CA TYR A 170 12.12 21.36 -3.35
C TYR A 170 11.75 22.84 -3.51
N GLY A 171 12.75 23.72 -3.38
CA GLY A 171 12.54 25.17 -3.34
C GLY A 171 11.77 25.63 -2.09
N GLY A 172 11.64 24.77 -1.08
CA GLY A 172 10.83 25.03 0.12
C GLY A 172 9.32 25.07 -0.13
N GLY A 173 8.85 24.51 -1.25
CA GLY A 173 7.44 24.51 -1.65
C GLY A 173 6.96 25.83 -2.28
N ASP A 174 7.84 26.79 -2.51
CA ASP A 174 7.49 28.06 -3.17
C ASP A 174 7.71 27.95 -4.68
N ARG A 175 6.65 28.22 -5.45
CA ARG A 175 6.70 28.24 -6.92
C ARG A 175 7.68 29.25 -7.49
N ALA A 176 7.98 30.33 -6.76
CA ALA A 176 8.97 31.31 -7.19
C ALA A 176 10.42 30.76 -7.22
N MET A 177 10.64 29.57 -6.63
CA MET A 177 11.96 28.93 -6.55
C MET A 177 12.22 27.91 -7.65
N GLY A 178 11.24 27.67 -8.52
CA GLY A 178 11.37 26.88 -9.75
C GLY A 178 11.21 27.76 -10.98
N LEU A 179 12.08 27.59 -11.96
CA LEU A 179 12.03 28.27 -13.25
C LEU A 179 11.92 27.23 -14.36
N VAL A 180 10.88 27.34 -15.19
CA VAL A 180 10.81 26.59 -16.45
C VAL A 180 11.54 27.40 -17.51
N THR A 181 12.59 26.83 -18.09
CA THR A 181 13.42 27.49 -19.10
C THR A 181 12.98 27.03 -20.49
N GLY A 182 11.92 27.62 -21.03
CA GLY A 182 11.42 27.31 -22.38
C GLY A 182 12.32 27.80 -23.54
N ARG A 183 13.62 28.05 -23.30
CA ARG A 183 14.54 28.58 -24.31
C ARG A 183 15.26 27.44 -25.02
N THR A 184 14.88 27.23 -26.27
CA THR A 184 15.59 26.38 -27.23
C THR A 184 17.03 26.91 -27.39
N GLY A 185 18.02 26.17 -26.88
CA GLY A 185 19.44 26.50 -27.08
C GLY A 185 20.40 26.31 -25.91
N ASP A 186 19.95 25.87 -24.73
CA ASP A 186 20.81 25.74 -23.53
C ASP A 186 21.46 24.35 -23.33
N GLY A 187 21.42 23.49 -24.36
CA GLY A 187 21.99 22.14 -24.26
C GLY A 187 21.06 21.10 -23.63
N GLY A 188 19.79 21.43 -23.41
CA GLY A 188 18.75 20.48 -23.00
C GLY A 188 18.38 20.58 -21.53
N ILE A 189 18.35 21.80 -20.97
CA ILE A 189 17.91 22.06 -19.61
C ILE A 189 16.52 22.68 -19.69
N ASP A 190 15.51 21.93 -19.22
CA ASP A 190 14.12 22.36 -19.38
C ASP A 190 13.63 23.15 -18.15
N GLY A 191 14.39 23.12 -17.06
CA GLY A 191 14.17 24.00 -15.91
C GLY A 191 15.25 23.92 -14.84
N THR A 192 15.17 24.83 -13.89
CA THR A 192 16.00 24.81 -12.68
C THR A 192 15.14 24.99 -11.44
N ILE A 193 15.54 24.33 -10.35
CA ILE A 193 14.88 24.45 -9.05
C ILE A 193 15.91 24.57 -7.95
N LYS A 194 15.71 25.52 -7.03
CA LYS A 194 16.54 25.62 -5.84
C LYS A 194 16.29 24.43 -4.93
N GLU A 195 17.33 23.85 -4.35
CA GLU A 195 17.16 22.72 -3.42
C GLU A 195 16.51 23.18 -2.11
N ASP A 196 16.92 24.36 -1.64
CA ASP A 196 16.51 24.91 -0.36
C ASP A 196 15.96 26.35 -0.48
N LYS A 197 15.39 26.86 0.62
CA LYS A 197 14.77 28.19 0.68
C LYS A 197 15.76 29.35 0.55
N LEU A 198 17.03 29.16 0.90
CA LEU A 198 18.08 30.15 0.72
C LEU A 198 18.64 30.12 -0.71
N GLY A 199 18.46 29.00 -1.42
CA GLY A 199 18.89 28.81 -2.81
C GLY A 199 20.39 28.67 -2.93
N LEU A 200 21.03 27.99 -1.97
CA LEU A 200 22.47 27.78 -1.97
C LEU A 200 22.88 26.76 -3.04
N ASP A 201 22.01 25.79 -3.30
CA ASP A 201 22.17 24.79 -4.35
C ASP A 201 21.02 24.86 -5.37
N GLU A 202 21.37 24.62 -6.64
CA GLU A 202 20.44 24.56 -7.77
C GLU A 202 20.46 23.18 -8.41
N ILE A 203 19.26 22.62 -8.61
CA ILE A 203 19.02 21.33 -9.24
C ILE A 203 18.52 21.60 -10.64
N TYR A 204 19.23 21.04 -11.61
CA TYR A 204 18.88 21.17 -13.02
C TYR A 204 17.93 20.07 -13.44
N VAL A 205 16.92 20.42 -14.22
CA VAL A 205 15.84 19.51 -14.60
C VAL A 205 15.83 19.38 -16.11
N GLN A 206 15.77 18.15 -16.59
CA GLN A 206 15.47 17.83 -17.99
C GLN A 206 14.28 16.89 -18.03
N ALA A 207 13.29 17.21 -18.86
CA ALA A 207 12.03 16.51 -18.99
C ALA A 207 11.80 16.11 -20.45
N LYS A 208 12.20 14.88 -20.81
CA LYS A 208 12.17 14.43 -22.20
C LYS A 208 10.99 13.52 -22.47
N LYS A 209 10.11 13.93 -23.40
CA LYS A 209 8.95 13.14 -23.81
C LYS A 209 9.34 12.05 -24.82
N TYR A 210 8.88 10.82 -24.58
CA TYR A 210 9.04 9.68 -25.48
C TYR A 210 7.72 8.93 -25.69
N ALA A 211 7.62 8.24 -26.84
CA ALA A 211 6.59 7.24 -27.06
C ALA A 211 6.72 6.07 -26.07
N ALA A 212 5.64 5.34 -25.82
CA ALA A 212 5.62 4.24 -24.84
C ALA A 212 6.61 3.10 -25.15
N SER A 213 6.95 2.89 -26.43
CA SER A 213 7.95 1.91 -26.88
C SER A 213 9.38 2.47 -26.93
N GLY A 214 9.55 3.76 -26.64
CA GLY A 214 10.86 4.39 -26.57
C GLY A 214 11.62 4.00 -25.31
N SER A 215 12.93 4.23 -25.30
CA SER A 215 13.74 4.19 -24.09
C SER A 215 14.81 5.26 -24.12
N VAL A 216 15.23 5.71 -22.94
CA VAL A 216 16.30 6.69 -22.78
C VAL A 216 17.64 5.95 -22.64
N GLY A 217 18.57 6.30 -23.52
CA GLY A 217 19.90 5.68 -23.60
C GLY A 217 20.96 6.45 -22.82
N ALA A 218 22.14 5.84 -22.65
CA ALA A 218 23.28 6.50 -22.04
C ALA A 218 23.76 7.76 -22.79
N GLY A 219 23.42 7.89 -24.08
CA GLY A 219 23.73 9.09 -24.87
C GLY A 219 22.99 10.33 -24.39
N ASP A 220 21.68 10.20 -24.12
CA ASP A 220 20.86 11.30 -23.60
C ASP A 220 21.39 11.76 -22.23
N LEU A 221 21.72 10.81 -21.36
CA LEU A 221 22.25 11.11 -20.03
C LEU A 221 23.66 11.70 -20.07
N ARG A 222 24.49 11.31 -21.05
CA ARG A 222 25.80 11.95 -21.29
C ARG A 222 25.65 13.40 -21.72
N ASN A 223 24.69 13.69 -22.61
CA ASN A 223 24.41 15.06 -23.03
C ASN A 223 23.93 15.91 -21.85
N PHE A 224 23.01 15.38 -21.03
CA PHE A 224 22.54 16.05 -19.83
C PHE A 224 23.66 16.31 -18.82
N ALA A 225 24.52 15.32 -18.57
CA ALA A 225 25.68 15.50 -17.72
C ALA A 225 26.63 16.58 -18.24
N GLY A 226 26.83 16.68 -19.55
CA GLY A 226 27.60 17.75 -20.17
C GLY A 226 26.96 19.14 -20.00
N ALA A 227 25.63 19.23 -20.08
CA ALA A 227 24.89 20.47 -19.82
C ALA A 227 25.03 20.91 -18.35
N ILE A 228 24.96 19.96 -17.41
CA ILE A 228 25.23 20.19 -15.99
C ILE A 228 26.64 20.75 -15.77
N ASP A 229 27.66 20.18 -16.42
CA ASP A 229 29.05 20.67 -16.33
C ASP A 229 29.17 22.10 -16.84
N ALA A 230 28.56 22.40 -18.00
CA ALA A 230 28.58 23.74 -18.58
C ALA A 230 27.88 24.78 -17.70
N ALA A 231 26.88 24.36 -16.93
CA ALA A 231 26.14 25.19 -16.00
C ALA A 231 26.83 25.36 -14.62
N GLY A 232 27.87 24.59 -14.33
CA GLY A 232 28.62 24.69 -13.07
C GLY A 232 27.92 24.07 -11.84
N THR A 233 26.88 23.24 -12.03
CA THR A 233 26.25 22.46 -10.95
C THR A 233 26.75 21.01 -10.95
N THR A 234 26.36 20.26 -9.93
CA THR A 234 26.62 18.81 -9.84
C THR A 234 25.35 17.99 -9.64
N LYS A 235 24.19 18.65 -9.53
CA LYS A 235 22.90 18.06 -9.18
C LYS A 235 21.92 18.20 -10.33
N GLY A 236 21.23 17.12 -10.66
CA GLY A 236 20.18 17.17 -11.66
C GLY A 236 19.15 16.06 -11.55
N VAL A 237 18.00 16.28 -12.17
CA VAL A 237 16.88 15.34 -12.26
C VAL A 237 16.54 15.19 -13.73
N PHE A 238 16.62 13.95 -14.23
CA PHE A 238 16.20 13.61 -15.57
C PHE A 238 14.86 12.87 -15.51
N VAL A 239 13.84 13.45 -16.13
CA VAL A 239 12.48 12.93 -16.16
C VAL A 239 12.11 12.51 -17.58
N THR A 240 11.43 11.38 -17.70
CA THR A 240 10.95 10.88 -18.99
C THR A 240 9.61 10.16 -18.85
N THR A 241 8.83 10.13 -19.93
CA THR A 241 7.59 9.34 -20.01
C THR A 241 7.83 7.88 -20.41
N ALA A 242 9.07 7.49 -20.67
CA ALA A 242 9.51 6.15 -21.05
C ALA A 242 10.39 5.52 -19.95
N SER A 243 11.03 4.38 -20.25
CA SER A 243 11.96 3.72 -19.34
C SER A 243 13.41 4.04 -19.70
N PHE A 244 14.31 3.98 -18.72
CA PHE A 244 15.75 4.00 -18.95
C PHE A 244 16.27 2.61 -19.32
N THR A 245 17.25 2.56 -20.20
CA THR A 245 18.01 1.32 -20.48
C THR A 245 18.95 0.97 -19.32
N SER A 246 19.40 -0.29 -19.22
CA SER A 246 20.41 -0.69 -18.22
C SER A 246 21.70 0.13 -18.36
N ALA A 247 22.20 0.27 -19.58
CA ALA A 247 23.38 1.09 -19.88
C ALA A 247 23.24 2.57 -19.45
N ALA A 248 22.01 3.11 -19.50
CA ALA A 248 21.73 4.47 -19.03
C ALA A 248 21.85 4.55 -17.50
N ARG A 249 21.29 3.57 -16.77
CA ARG A 249 21.42 3.49 -15.30
C ARG A 249 22.88 3.28 -14.87
N ASP A 250 23.59 2.35 -15.50
CA ASP A 250 25.00 2.06 -15.23
C ASP A 250 25.89 3.29 -15.43
N TYR A 251 25.58 4.13 -16.43
CA TYR A 251 26.30 5.38 -16.67
C TYR A 251 26.15 6.36 -15.51
N ILE A 252 24.93 6.54 -14.98
CA ILE A 252 24.67 7.45 -13.86
C ILE A 252 25.28 6.94 -12.56
N GLU A 253 25.19 5.64 -12.30
CA GLU A 253 25.77 5.04 -11.09
C GLU A 253 27.30 5.25 -11.00
N ARG A 254 27.98 5.31 -12.15
CA ARG A 254 29.42 5.57 -12.24
C ARG A 254 29.77 7.06 -12.34
N SER A 255 28.79 7.93 -12.52
CA SER A 255 29.01 9.36 -12.66
C SER A 255 29.34 9.99 -11.31
N PRO A 256 30.33 10.90 -11.22
CA PRO A 256 30.57 11.67 -9.99
C PRO A 256 29.45 12.68 -9.69
N LYS A 257 28.53 12.90 -10.64
CA LYS A 257 27.39 13.83 -10.51
C LYS A 257 26.22 13.17 -9.81
N ARG A 258 25.44 13.95 -9.07
CA ARG A 258 24.20 13.50 -8.41
C ARG A 258 23.02 13.69 -9.35
N ILE A 259 22.86 12.75 -10.28
CA ILE A 259 21.73 12.76 -11.23
C ILE A 259 20.69 11.73 -10.76
N VAL A 260 19.46 12.18 -10.55
CA VAL A 260 18.31 11.33 -10.24
C VAL A 260 17.52 11.05 -11.51
N LEU A 261 17.12 9.79 -11.71
CA LEU A 261 16.34 9.36 -12.86
C LEU A 261 14.90 9.09 -12.44
N ILE A 262 13.94 9.73 -13.12
CA ILE A 262 12.50 9.51 -12.93
C ILE A 262 11.93 9.01 -14.25
N ASP A 263 11.56 7.74 -14.30
CA ASP A 263 10.92 7.14 -15.48
C ASP A 263 9.40 7.35 -15.46
N GLY A 264 8.72 6.91 -16.53
CA GLY A 264 7.29 7.18 -16.67
C GLY A 264 6.44 6.58 -15.54
N ASP A 265 6.80 5.40 -15.04
CA ASP A 265 6.05 4.75 -13.97
C ASP A 265 6.30 5.46 -12.63
N GLU A 266 7.54 5.86 -12.35
CA GLU A 266 7.86 6.64 -11.15
C GLU A 266 7.24 8.04 -11.19
N LEU A 267 7.26 8.71 -12.34
CA LEU A 267 6.60 9.99 -12.54
C LEU A 267 5.12 9.91 -12.17
N ALA A 268 4.40 8.89 -12.66
CA ALA A 268 2.98 8.71 -12.36
C ALA A 268 2.73 8.42 -10.87
N ARG A 269 3.53 7.55 -10.25
CA ARG A 269 3.47 7.27 -8.81
C ARG A 269 3.65 8.55 -7.98
N LEU A 270 4.68 9.34 -8.30
CA LEU A 270 4.98 10.60 -7.62
C LEU A 270 3.87 11.63 -7.84
N MET A 271 3.34 11.75 -9.05
CA MET A 271 2.21 12.64 -9.33
C MET A 271 0.98 12.28 -8.49
N VAL A 272 0.60 11.00 -8.43
CA VAL A 272 -0.53 10.55 -7.61
C VAL A 272 -0.27 10.79 -6.12
N ARG A 273 0.94 10.45 -5.64
CA ARG A 273 1.33 10.62 -4.23
C ARG A 273 1.31 12.08 -3.78
N HIS A 274 1.76 12.99 -4.63
CA HIS A 274 1.88 14.42 -4.32
C HIS A 274 0.69 15.25 -4.83
N GLY A 275 -0.38 14.60 -5.31
CA GLY A 275 -1.61 15.29 -5.71
C GLY A 275 -1.51 16.08 -7.03
N ILE A 276 -0.54 15.79 -7.88
CA ILE A 276 -0.33 16.46 -9.17
C ILE A 276 -1.23 15.84 -10.24
N GLY A 277 -2.09 16.65 -10.84
CA GLY A 277 -3.00 16.21 -11.91
C GLY A 277 -4.11 15.27 -11.44
N VAL A 278 -4.29 15.10 -10.12
CA VAL A 278 -5.31 14.25 -9.51
C VAL A 278 -6.11 15.03 -8.46
N ARG A 279 -7.24 14.48 -8.01
CA ARG A 279 -8.07 15.07 -6.95
C ARG A 279 -8.49 13.99 -5.97
N THR A 280 -8.55 14.34 -4.69
CA THR A 280 -9.09 13.45 -3.66
C THR A 280 -10.60 13.32 -3.87
N GLY A 281 -11.07 12.08 -4.00
CA GLY A 281 -12.49 11.73 -3.98
C GLY A 281 -12.98 11.50 -2.56
N ASN A 282 -13.59 10.34 -2.31
CA ASN A 282 -14.10 9.97 -0.99
C ASN A 282 -12.96 9.63 -0.02
N ARG A 283 -13.10 10.05 1.24
CA ARG A 283 -12.22 9.65 2.35
C ARG A 283 -12.98 8.70 3.27
N TYR A 284 -12.39 7.54 3.54
CA TYR A 284 -12.92 6.56 4.49
C TYR A 284 -12.06 6.55 5.75
N GLU A 285 -12.70 6.67 6.92
CA GLU A 285 -12.03 6.58 8.22
C GLU A 285 -12.43 5.27 8.90
N ILE A 286 -11.43 4.45 9.24
CA ILE A 286 -11.66 3.20 9.98
C ILE A 286 -11.55 3.51 11.47
N LYS A 287 -12.66 3.33 12.19
CA LYS A 287 -12.71 3.46 13.65
C LYS A 287 -12.52 2.10 14.32
N ARG A 288 -11.92 2.11 15.50
CA ARG A 288 -11.80 0.94 16.37
C ARG A 288 -12.42 1.28 17.71
N ILE A 289 -12.87 0.25 18.44
CA ILE A 289 -13.30 0.42 19.82
C ILE A 289 -12.10 0.93 20.62
N ASP A 290 -12.31 2.03 21.32
CA ASP A 290 -11.41 2.46 22.38
C ASP A 290 -11.77 1.67 23.63
N GLU A 291 -11.03 0.60 23.88
CA GLU A 291 -11.33 -0.32 24.98
C GLU A 291 -11.10 0.34 26.36
N ASP A 292 -10.28 1.40 26.45
CA ASP A 292 -10.03 2.11 27.72
C ASP A 292 -11.23 2.99 28.12
N TYR A 293 -12.00 3.46 27.13
CA TYR A 293 -13.23 4.23 27.37
C TYR A 293 -14.33 3.40 28.08
N PHE A 294 -14.35 2.08 27.89
CA PHE A 294 -15.38 1.18 28.44
C PHE A 294 -14.91 0.39 29.67
N ASP A 295 -13.73 0.72 30.23
CA ASP A 295 -13.21 0.06 31.41
C ASP A 295 -13.77 0.72 32.68
N GLU A 296 -14.85 0.16 33.24
CA GLU A 296 -15.52 0.69 34.43
C GLU A 296 -14.66 0.60 35.71
N ASP A 297 -13.62 -0.24 35.71
CA ASP A 297 -12.70 -0.44 36.82
C ASP A 297 -11.42 0.45 36.72
N ALA A 298 -11.30 1.27 35.67
CA ALA A 298 -10.14 2.14 35.42
C ALA A 298 -10.23 3.52 36.11
N GLY A 299 -11.13 3.68 37.09
CA GLY A 299 -11.31 4.89 37.91
C GLY A 299 -10.51 4.90 39.19
#